data_AF-A0A0D2M8D9-F1
#
_entry.id   AF-A0A0D2M8D9-F1
#
_cell.length_a   1.000
_cell.length_b   1.000
_cell.length_c   1.000
_cell.angle_alpha   90.00
_cell.angle_beta   90.00
_cell.angle_gamma   90.00
#
_symmetry.space_group_name_H-M   'P 1'
#
loop_
_entity.id
_entity.type
_entity.pdbx_description
1 polymer ?
#
loop_
_entity_poly.entity_id
_entity_poly.type
_entity_poly.pdbx_seq_one_letter_code
_entity_poly.pdbx_strand_id
1 'polypeptide(L)'
;MSDRERDWDFYLRTVSNSARDSSFANDPASDPSLLHAVKKLCDFCRQEEKSSEDLVARVYPHINKLFQRSTASLSQPTSPNGILLLVILQFFLDFGEVVLHDADPSLRTFFRSCLSREFADPVVAAATLDFLNVNKNKLLFSFPNLLPQSDRLKQILNITPRLLDMYFTIALRDANNSLICALIPILMARNSTLFPDKNYMYEVRRRLLEFMLASFQRSPDFIALLKKPIVDRLGEAYDSPEKTELALQLCWAVGEHGGGGGSHKDAARELFESLELLLYENLSSSRLGLRQESINSDSSNFRKSSQSRLLCFVITAIAKLATYHRELLPRARVALGKVARSRISDSRVWRRARDYLGLMDDPAICLSVLGPSRPSHGYPHNPGTVNWNDGGTKMIAHIPFYILGEQEGPPFHDFSFPDILPRRR
;
A
#
# COMPACT_ATOMS: atom_id res chain seq x y z
N MET A 1 43.14 -36.12 -5.39
CA MET A 1 42.51 -34.88 -5.86
C MET A 1 41.15 -35.25 -6.38
N SER A 2 40.09 -34.75 -5.75
CA SER A 2 38.73 -34.97 -6.25
C SER A 2 38.57 -34.29 -7.62
N ASP A 3 37.72 -34.80 -8.51
CA ASP A 3 37.48 -34.15 -9.82
C ASP A 3 37.04 -32.69 -9.67
N ARG A 4 36.39 -32.37 -8.55
CA ARG A 4 35.95 -31.03 -8.16
C ARG A 4 37.09 -30.06 -7.86
N GLU A 5 38.18 -30.51 -7.24
CA GLU A 5 39.39 -29.69 -7.01
C GLU A 5 40.10 -29.37 -8.34
N ARG A 6 40.13 -30.33 -9.28
CA ARG A 6 40.69 -30.13 -10.62
C ARG A 6 39.90 -29.10 -11.43
N ASP A 7 38.57 -29.16 -11.36
CA ASP A 7 37.69 -28.18 -11.99
C ASP A 7 37.87 -26.79 -11.38
N TRP A 8 37.97 -26.69 -10.06
CA TRP A 8 38.23 -25.43 -9.37
C TRP A 8 39.55 -24.79 -9.78
N ASP A 9 40.65 -25.57 -9.78
CA ASP A 9 41.97 -25.11 -10.22
C ASP A 9 41.96 -24.64 -11.68
N PHE A 10 41.20 -25.32 -12.55
CA PHE A 10 41.04 -24.96 -13.95
C PHE A 10 40.34 -23.59 -14.10
N TYR A 11 39.22 -23.38 -13.43
CA TYR A 11 38.50 -22.10 -13.49
C TYR A 11 39.32 -20.97 -12.85
N LEU A 12 40.00 -21.23 -11.73
CA LEU A 12 40.85 -20.22 -11.08
C LEU A 12 42.01 -19.80 -11.99
N ARG A 13 42.66 -20.74 -12.68
CA ARG A 13 43.72 -20.44 -13.65
C ARG A 13 43.19 -19.60 -14.81
N THR A 14 41.99 -19.92 -15.31
CA THR A 14 41.35 -19.17 -16.40
C THR A 14 41.10 -17.70 -16.02
N VAL A 15 40.54 -17.46 -14.84
CA VAL A 15 40.31 -16.10 -14.32
C VAL A 15 41.62 -15.40 -13.99
N SER A 16 42.60 -16.10 -13.41
CA SER A 16 43.92 -15.54 -13.06
C SER A 16 44.72 -15.10 -14.29
N ASN A 17 44.72 -15.90 -15.36
CA ASN A 17 45.37 -15.54 -16.63
C ASN A 17 44.72 -14.30 -17.25
N SER A 18 43.40 -14.30 -17.30
CA SER A 18 42.63 -13.15 -17.78
C SER A 18 42.81 -11.90 -16.91
N ALA A 19 43.12 -12.05 -15.62
CA ALA A 19 43.43 -10.92 -14.74
C ALA A 19 44.89 -10.42 -14.84
N ARG A 20 45.80 -11.23 -15.41
CA ARG A 20 47.25 -10.90 -15.56
C ARG A 20 47.59 -10.32 -16.92
N ASP A 21 46.83 -10.65 -17.97
CA ASP A 21 47.07 -10.14 -19.31
C ASP A 21 47.02 -8.60 -19.32
N SER A 22 48.18 -7.99 -19.55
CA SER A 22 48.42 -6.55 -19.59
C SER A 22 48.14 -5.94 -20.97
N SER A 23 47.81 -6.77 -21.95
CA SER A 23 47.46 -6.32 -23.30
C SER A 23 46.05 -5.74 -23.31
N PHE A 24 45.95 -4.41 -23.44
CA PHE A 24 44.69 -3.68 -23.68
C PHE A 24 43.97 -4.10 -24.97
N ALA A 25 44.54 -5.00 -25.78
CA ALA A 25 43.97 -5.47 -27.04
C ALA A 25 43.02 -6.67 -26.88
N ASN A 26 43.10 -7.43 -25.77
CA ASN A 26 42.22 -8.57 -25.53
C ASN A 26 41.12 -8.19 -24.53
N ASP A 27 39.96 -7.83 -25.06
CA ASP A 27 38.79 -7.49 -24.25
C ASP A 27 38.29 -8.71 -23.44
N PRO A 28 38.23 -8.64 -22.10
CA PRO A 28 37.79 -9.76 -21.27
C PRO A 28 36.36 -10.24 -21.58
N ALA A 29 35.47 -9.38 -22.14
CA ALA A 29 34.13 -9.79 -22.55
C ALA A 29 34.07 -10.64 -23.83
N SER A 30 35.14 -10.68 -24.62
CA SER A 30 35.18 -11.44 -25.88
C SER A 30 35.36 -12.94 -25.67
N ASP A 31 35.74 -13.38 -24.47
CA ASP A 31 35.92 -14.79 -24.14
C ASP A 31 34.71 -15.35 -23.34
N PRO A 32 33.79 -16.11 -23.98
CA PRO A 32 32.65 -16.69 -23.28
C PRO A 32 33.04 -17.71 -22.21
N SER A 33 34.25 -18.28 -22.29
CA SER A 33 34.76 -19.21 -21.28
C SER A 33 35.09 -18.49 -19.96
N LEU A 34 35.47 -17.21 -20.02
CA LEU A 34 35.77 -16.41 -18.83
C LEU A 34 34.52 -16.13 -18.01
N LEU A 35 33.42 -15.74 -18.65
CA LEU A 35 32.13 -15.53 -17.96
C LEU A 35 31.67 -16.82 -17.27
N HIS A 36 31.81 -17.96 -17.95
CA HIS A 36 31.48 -19.26 -17.38
C HIS A 36 32.36 -19.59 -16.17
N ALA A 37 33.68 -19.37 -16.28
CA ALA A 37 34.63 -19.61 -15.21
C ALA A 37 34.32 -18.76 -13.95
N VAL A 38 34.02 -17.47 -14.13
CA VAL A 38 33.65 -16.60 -13.00
C VAL A 38 32.36 -17.09 -12.32
N LYS A 39 31.33 -17.46 -13.09
CA LYS A 39 30.08 -18.01 -12.52
C LYS A 39 30.34 -19.29 -11.73
N LYS A 40 31.14 -20.22 -12.27
CA LYS A 40 31.49 -21.48 -11.59
C LYS A 40 32.26 -21.24 -10.31
N LEU A 41 33.22 -20.32 -10.29
CA LEU A 41 33.92 -19.95 -9.06
C LEU A 41 32.98 -19.36 -8.00
N CYS A 42 32.02 -18.53 -8.40
CA CYS A 42 30.99 -18.01 -7.48
C CYS A 42 30.15 -19.16 -6.89
N ASP A 43 29.75 -20.12 -7.72
CA ASP A 43 28.97 -21.29 -7.28
C ASP A 43 29.76 -22.16 -6.28
N PHE A 44 31.06 -22.37 -6.51
CA PHE A 44 31.93 -23.07 -5.57
C PHE A 44 32.00 -22.36 -4.22
N CYS A 45 32.15 -21.03 -4.21
CA CYS A 45 32.17 -20.25 -2.98
C CYS A 45 30.84 -20.31 -2.20
N ARG A 46 29.69 -20.53 -2.86
CA ARG A 46 28.38 -20.64 -2.20
C ARG A 46 28.09 -21.99 -1.55
N GLN A 47 28.71 -23.08 -2.02
CA GLN A 47 28.35 -24.46 -1.63
C GLN A 47 29.07 -24.97 -0.37
N GLU A 48 30.10 -24.27 0.14
CA GLU A 48 30.94 -24.75 1.25
C GLU A 48 30.86 -23.86 2.50
N GLU A 49 29.83 -24.03 3.33
CA GLU A 49 29.60 -23.22 4.55
C GLU A 49 30.74 -23.20 5.58
N LYS A 50 31.74 -24.10 5.52
CA LYS A 50 32.87 -24.17 6.49
C LYS A 50 34.26 -23.90 5.90
N SER A 51 34.41 -23.92 4.58
CA SER A 51 35.69 -23.66 3.86
C SER A 51 35.57 -22.49 2.87
N SER A 52 34.43 -21.78 2.88
CA SER A 52 34.15 -20.67 1.98
C SER A 52 35.09 -19.50 2.17
N GLU A 53 35.51 -19.16 3.39
CA GLU A 53 36.30 -17.95 3.64
C GLU A 53 37.70 -18.01 2.99
N ASP A 54 38.40 -19.14 3.08
CA ASP A 54 39.71 -19.33 2.44
C ASP A 54 39.58 -19.38 0.90
N LEU A 55 38.56 -20.04 0.38
CA LEU A 55 38.29 -20.08 -1.06
C LEU A 55 37.95 -18.68 -1.61
N VAL A 56 37.13 -17.91 -0.90
CA VAL A 56 36.77 -16.54 -1.25
C VAL A 56 38.02 -15.66 -1.21
N ALA A 57 38.87 -15.78 -0.18
CA ALA A 57 40.11 -15.02 -0.07
C ALA A 57 41.09 -15.32 -1.22
N ARG A 58 41.11 -16.55 -1.74
CA ARG A 58 41.93 -16.96 -2.90
C ARG A 58 41.37 -16.44 -4.23
N VAL A 59 40.05 -16.42 -4.40
CA VAL A 59 39.39 -15.98 -5.65
C VAL A 59 39.33 -14.45 -5.76
N TYR A 60 39.09 -13.75 -4.64
CA TYR A 60 38.83 -12.31 -4.61
C TYR A 60 39.90 -11.45 -5.30
N PRO A 61 41.22 -11.63 -5.10
CA PRO A 61 42.23 -10.81 -5.75
C PRO A 61 42.17 -10.87 -7.28
N HIS A 62 41.80 -12.03 -7.82
CA HIS A 62 41.66 -12.24 -9.26
C HIS A 62 40.39 -11.58 -9.79
N ILE A 63 39.27 -11.72 -9.08
CA ILE A 63 38.00 -11.08 -9.43
C ILE A 63 38.10 -9.55 -9.36
N ASN A 64 38.73 -9.01 -8.31
CA ASN A 64 38.91 -7.57 -8.17
C ASN A 64 39.81 -6.99 -9.27
N LYS A 65 40.92 -7.66 -9.61
CA LYS A 65 41.76 -7.26 -10.75
C LYS A 65 41.01 -7.30 -12.07
N LEU A 66 40.21 -8.35 -12.28
CA LEU A 66 39.38 -8.48 -13.48
C LEU A 66 38.34 -7.36 -13.56
N PHE A 67 37.73 -6.97 -12.44
CA PHE A 67 36.83 -5.81 -12.37
C PHE A 67 37.53 -4.53 -12.80
N GLN A 68 38.70 -4.21 -12.20
CA GLN A 68 39.46 -3.00 -12.54
C GLN A 68 39.89 -2.96 -14.00
N ARG A 69 40.24 -4.12 -14.59
CA ARG A 69 40.57 -4.20 -16.01
C ARG A 69 39.36 -3.94 -16.90
N SER A 70 38.22 -4.56 -16.56
CA SER A 70 36.96 -4.43 -17.30
C SER A 70 36.37 -3.03 -17.21
N THR A 71 36.59 -2.31 -16.09
CA THR A 71 36.19 -0.90 -15.96
C THR A 71 37.16 0.06 -16.67
N ALA A 72 38.45 -0.29 -16.81
CA ALA A 72 39.40 0.49 -17.60
C ALA A 72 39.13 0.36 -19.11
N SER A 73 38.78 -0.86 -19.58
CA SER A 73 38.43 -1.13 -20.98
C SER A 73 37.09 -0.53 -21.41
N LEU A 74 36.27 -0.10 -20.45
CA LEU A 74 34.98 0.56 -20.70
C LEU A 74 35.14 1.79 -21.60
N SER A 75 36.27 2.48 -21.58
CA SER A 75 36.56 3.64 -22.45
C SER A 75 36.52 3.32 -23.96
N GLN A 76 36.65 2.04 -24.34
CA GLN A 76 36.59 1.59 -25.73
C GLN A 76 35.13 1.31 -26.17
N PRO A 77 34.75 1.57 -27.43
CA PRO A 77 33.36 1.44 -27.90
C PRO A 77 32.92 0.00 -28.18
N THR A 78 33.84 -0.97 -28.24
CA THR A 78 33.58 -2.33 -28.76
C THR A 78 33.59 -3.44 -27.71
N SER A 79 33.55 -3.12 -26.41
CA SER A 79 33.75 -4.11 -25.34
C SER A 79 32.49 -4.32 -24.47
N PRO A 80 31.62 -5.31 -24.77
CA PRO A 80 30.37 -5.54 -24.03
C PRO A 80 30.61 -6.20 -22.67
N ASN A 81 31.08 -5.40 -21.70
CA ASN A 81 31.48 -5.89 -20.38
C ASN A 81 30.31 -6.00 -19.37
N GLY A 82 29.11 -5.56 -19.72
CA GLY A 82 27.97 -5.46 -18.81
C GLY A 82 27.63 -6.76 -18.08
N ILE A 83 27.56 -7.89 -18.78
CA ILE A 83 27.21 -9.18 -18.18
C ILE A 83 28.32 -9.67 -17.24
N LEU A 84 29.59 -9.53 -17.65
CA LEU A 84 30.74 -9.93 -16.83
C LEU A 84 30.81 -9.09 -15.55
N LEU A 85 30.64 -7.78 -15.66
CA LEU A 85 30.61 -6.86 -14.52
C LEU A 85 29.46 -7.18 -13.57
N LEU A 86 28.26 -7.53 -14.07
CA LEU A 86 27.14 -7.95 -13.22
C LEU A 86 27.46 -9.20 -12.39
N VAL A 87 28.11 -10.20 -12.98
CA VAL A 87 28.52 -11.41 -12.24
C VAL A 87 29.57 -11.07 -11.17
N ILE A 88 30.53 -10.21 -11.50
CA ILE A 88 31.54 -9.75 -10.53
C ILE A 88 30.90 -8.94 -9.40
N LEU A 89 29.94 -8.05 -9.71
CA LEU A 89 29.18 -7.32 -8.70
C LEU A 89 28.36 -8.24 -7.80
N GLN A 90 27.80 -9.32 -8.35
CA GLN A 90 27.12 -10.33 -7.54
C GLN A 90 28.09 -10.98 -6.56
N PHE A 91 29.32 -11.31 -6.98
CA PHE A 91 30.35 -11.82 -6.09
C PHE A 91 30.69 -10.84 -4.97
N PHE A 92 30.86 -9.55 -5.28
CA PHE A 92 31.10 -8.52 -4.27
C PHE A 92 29.92 -8.35 -3.31
N LEU A 93 28.69 -8.44 -3.79
CA LEU A 93 27.52 -8.41 -2.91
C LEU A 93 27.46 -9.64 -2.02
N ASP A 94 27.71 -10.85 -2.53
CA ASP A 94 27.56 -12.07 -1.74
C ASP A 94 28.66 -12.21 -0.68
N PHE A 95 29.91 -11.91 -1.06
CA PHE A 95 31.09 -12.24 -0.26
C PHE A 95 31.89 -11.03 0.23
N GLY A 96 31.45 -9.80 -0.09
CA GLY A 96 32.19 -8.58 0.24
C GLY A 96 32.50 -8.43 1.73
N GLU A 97 31.60 -8.84 2.62
CA GLU A 97 31.81 -8.83 4.07
C GLU A 97 33.00 -9.71 4.50
N VAL A 98 33.15 -10.89 3.89
CA VAL A 98 34.22 -11.86 4.22
C VAL A 98 35.60 -11.30 3.89
N VAL A 99 35.70 -10.53 2.81
CA VAL A 99 36.96 -9.94 2.32
C VAL A 99 37.10 -8.46 2.63
N LEU A 100 36.19 -7.91 3.45
CA LEU A 100 36.14 -6.49 3.79
C LEU A 100 36.17 -5.56 2.56
N HIS A 101 35.49 -5.97 1.47
CA HIS A 101 35.38 -5.20 0.24
C HIS A 101 34.18 -4.24 0.30
N ASP A 102 34.45 -2.95 0.12
CA ASP A 102 33.41 -1.95 -0.11
C ASP A 102 32.91 -2.02 -1.56
N ALA A 103 31.69 -2.52 -1.75
CA ALA A 103 31.07 -2.64 -3.07
C ALA A 103 30.44 -1.33 -3.59
N ASP A 104 30.29 -0.27 -2.78
CA ASP A 104 29.63 0.98 -3.20
C ASP A 104 30.33 1.63 -4.42
N PRO A 105 31.68 1.79 -4.46
CA PRO A 105 32.37 2.35 -5.61
C PRO A 105 32.21 1.50 -6.87
N SER A 106 32.24 0.17 -6.71
CA SER A 106 32.09 -0.81 -7.79
C SER A 106 30.70 -0.72 -8.42
N LEU A 107 29.66 -0.69 -7.58
CA LEU A 107 28.27 -0.55 -8.01
C LEU A 107 28.06 0.81 -8.70
N ARG A 108 28.58 1.92 -8.13
CA ARG A 108 28.49 3.26 -8.75
C ARG A 108 29.12 3.30 -10.13
N THR A 109 30.28 2.69 -10.28
CA THR A 109 31.00 2.63 -11.56
C THR A 109 30.17 1.91 -12.61
N PHE A 110 29.56 0.78 -12.26
CA PHE A 110 28.67 0.06 -13.17
C PHE A 110 27.45 0.90 -13.56
N PHE A 111 26.68 1.41 -12.59
CA PHE A 111 25.44 2.14 -12.88
C PHE A 111 25.67 3.45 -13.63
N ARG A 112 26.78 4.17 -13.37
CA ARG A 112 27.07 5.46 -13.99
C ARG A 112 27.80 5.34 -15.32
N SER A 113 28.71 4.38 -15.47
CA SER A 113 29.61 4.32 -16.62
C SER A 113 29.29 3.17 -17.58
N CYS A 114 28.98 1.97 -17.08
CA CYS A 114 28.72 0.79 -17.92
C CYS A 114 27.27 0.81 -18.41
N LEU A 115 26.31 0.80 -17.48
CA LEU A 115 24.89 0.72 -17.81
C LEU A 115 24.43 1.90 -18.66
N SER A 116 24.97 3.11 -18.43
CA SER A 116 24.63 4.30 -19.22
C SER A 116 25.00 4.18 -20.71
N ARG A 117 25.88 3.25 -21.07
CA ARG A 117 26.33 2.97 -22.44
C ARG A 117 25.70 1.71 -23.02
N GLU A 118 25.55 0.68 -22.19
CA GLU A 118 25.10 -0.65 -22.62
C GLU A 118 23.58 -0.89 -22.38
N PHE A 119 22.83 0.07 -21.84
CA PHE A 119 21.38 -0.11 -21.56
C PHE A 119 20.53 -0.45 -22.81
N ALA A 120 21.03 -0.15 -24.01
CA ALA A 120 20.34 -0.46 -25.26
C ALA A 120 20.43 -1.95 -25.65
N ASP A 121 21.38 -2.70 -25.06
CA ASP A 121 21.47 -4.15 -25.24
C ASP A 121 20.37 -4.83 -24.38
N PRO A 122 19.43 -5.56 -25.00
CA PRO A 122 18.34 -6.21 -24.27
C PRO A 122 18.84 -7.28 -23.29
N VAL A 123 19.96 -7.94 -23.55
CA VAL A 123 20.51 -8.99 -22.68
C VAL A 123 21.11 -8.35 -21.42
N VAL A 124 21.86 -7.26 -21.57
CA VAL A 124 22.42 -6.51 -20.44
C VAL A 124 21.30 -5.86 -19.62
N ALA A 125 20.30 -5.28 -20.26
CA ALA A 125 19.15 -4.67 -19.60
C ALA A 125 18.36 -5.70 -18.78
N ALA A 126 18.05 -6.86 -19.35
CA ALA A 126 17.36 -7.94 -18.66
C ALA A 126 18.18 -8.47 -17.47
N ALA A 127 19.46 -8.77 -17.68
CA ALA A 127 20.35 -9.23 -16.62
C ALA A 127 20.50 -8.21 -15.49
N THR A 128 20.54 -6.90 -15.81
CA THR A 128 20.58 -5.82 -14.83
C THR A 128 19.29 -5.78 -14.00
N LEU A 129 18.12 -5.92 -14.64
CA LEU A 129 16.84 -5.98 -13.93
C LEU A 129 16.76 -7.18 -13.00
N ASP A 130 17.20 -8.36 -13.45
CA ASP A 130 17.25 -9.56 -12.63
C ASP A 130 18.18 -9.37 -11.42
N PHE A 131 19.39 -8.84 -11.66
CA PHE A 131 20.32 -8.49 -10.59
C PHE A 131 19.71 -7.54 -9.56
N LEU A 132 19.03 -6.48 -10.01
CA LEU A 132 18.37 -5.52 -9.12
C LEU A 132 17.22 -6.16 -8.32
N ASN A 133 16.44 -7.04 -8.95
CA ASN A 133 15.31 -7.70 -8.30
C ASN A 133 15.78 -8.70 -7.23
N VAL A 134 16.79 -9.52 -7.55
CA VAL A 134 17.38 -10.49 -6.62
C VAL A 134 18.00 -9.79 -5.41
N ASN A 135 18.71 -8.68 -5.63
CA ASN A 135 19.46 -7.99 -4.58
C ASN A 135 18.73 -6.78 -3.96
N LYS A 136 17.45 -6.59 -4.29
CA LYS A 136 16.66 -5.39 -3.93
C LYS A 136 16.81 -4.97 -2.48
N ASN A 137 16.62 -5.90 -1.54
CA ASN A 137 16.68 -5.58 -0.12
C ASN A 137 18.10 -5.17 0.30
N LYS A 138 19.13 -5.92 -0.12
CA LYS A 138 20.53 -5.63 0.20
C LYS A 138 20.97 -4.28 -0.35
N LEU A 139 20.60 -3.96 -1.59
CA LEU A 139 20.89 -2.67 -2.21
C LEU A 139 20.22 -1.50 -1.47
N LEU A 140 18.96 -1.66 -1.06
CA LEU A 140 18.22 -0.61 -0.35
C LEU A 140 18.74 -0.36 1.08
N PHE A 141 19.14 -1.42 1.80
CA PHE A 141 19.61 -1.30 3.18
C PHE A 141 21.09 -0.94 3.29
N SER A 142 21.96 -1.59 2.50
CA SER A 142 23.41 -1.42 2.59
C SER A 142 23.95 -0.27 1.74
N PHE A 143 23.25 0.11 0.66
CA PHE A 143 23.73 1.11 -0.29
C PHE A 143 22.67 2.19 -0.59
N PRO A 144 22.14 2.91 0.41
CA PRO A 144 21.03 3.86 0.24
C PRO A 144 21.38 5.04 -0.68
N ASN A 145 22.67 5.37 -0.83
CA ASN A 145 23.17 6.47 -1.66
C ASN A 145 23.58 6.01 -3.08
N LEU A 146 23.40 4.74 -3.41
CA LEU A 146 23.84 4.17 -4.69
C LEU A 146 23.06 4.74 -5.86
N LEU A 147 21.74 4.85 -5.68
CA LEU A 147 20.88 5.57 -6.59
C LEU A 147 21.11 7.07 -6.35
N PRO A 148 21.78 7.79 -7.26
CA PRO A 148 21.82 9.23 -7.15
C PRO A 148 20.37 9.72 -7.24
N GLN A 149 20.00 10.75 -6.47
CA GLN A 149 18.83 11.57 -6.80
C GLN A 149 19.09 12.31 -8.11
N SER A 150 19.16 11.56 -9.21
CA SER A 150 19.30 12.13 -10.54
C SER A 150 18.11 13.03 -10.80
N ASP A 151 18.33 14.12 -11.52
CA ASP A 151 17.22 15.00 -11.89
C ASP A 151 16.16 14.25 -12.71
N ARG A 152 16.57 13.20 -13.44
CA ARG A 152 15.66 12.24 -14.08
C ARG A 152 14.77 11.53 -13.07
N LEU A 153 15.31 10.98 -11.98
CA LEU A 153 14.52 10.34 -10.93
C LEU A 153 13.54 11.34 -10.29
N LYS A 154 14.00 12.56 -9.97
CA LYS A 154 13.12 13.61 -9.43
C LYS A 154 11.98 13.95 -10.38
N GLN A 155 12.27 14.09 -11.67
CA GLN A 155 11.25 14.34 -12.70
C GLN A 155 10.27 13.17 -12.81
N ILE A 156 10.75 11.92 -12.81
CA ILE A 156 9.89 10.73 -12.87
C ILE A 156 8.97 10.66 -11.64
N LEU A 157 9.50 10.89 -10.43
CA LEU A 157 8.71 10.90 -9.20
C LEU A 157 7.65 12.01 -9.21
N ASN A 158 7.94 13.16 -9.84
CA ASN A 158 6.98 14.26 -9.99
C ASN A 158 5.90 13.99 -11.07
N ILE A 159 6.27 13.36 -12.18
CA ILE A 159 5.35 13.10 -13.31
C ILE A 159 4.43 11.90 -13.02
N THR A 160 4.93 10.86 -12.34
CA THR A 160 4.20 9.60 -12.12
C THR A 160 2.81 9.79 -11.50
N PRO A 161 2.60 10.59 -10.43
CA PRO A 161 1.25 10.81 -9.90
C PRO A 161 0.28 11.42 -10.91
N ARG A 162 0.75 12.27 -11.84
CA ARG A 162 -0.10 12.89 -12.88
C ARG A 162 -0.51 11.87 -13.94
N LEU A 163 0.40 10.99 -14.32
CA LEU A 163 0.08 9.89 -15.25
C LEU A 163 -0.89 8.89 -14.64
N LEU A 164 -0.72 8.56 -13.35
CA LEU A 164 -1.66 7.72 -12.61
C LEU A 164 -3.05 8.34 -12.54
N ASP A 165 -3.14 9.65 -12.28
CA ASP A 165 -4.40 10.38 -12.24
C ASP A 165 -5.16 10.29 -13.57
N MET A 166 -4.46 10.51 -14.69
CA MET A 166 -5.02 10.34 -16.03
C MET A 166 -5.46 8.89 -16.28
N TYR A 167 -4.61 7.91 -15.93
CA TYR A 167 -4.94 6.49 -16.07
C TYR A 167 -6.20 6.11 -15.29
N PHE A 168 -6.31 6.55 -14.04
CA PHE A 168 -7.47 6.30 -13.18
C PHE A 168 -8.73 7.00 -13.67
N THR A 169 -8.60 8.23 -14.17
CA THR A 169 -9.73 8.95 -14.77
C THR A 169 -10.29 8.19 -15.98
N ILE A 170 -9.41 7.74 -16.87
CA ILE A 170 -9.81 6.95 -18.05
C ILE A 170 -10.39 5.60 -17.62
N ALA A 171 -9.75 4.90 -16.66
CA ALA A 171 -10.23 3.61 -16.17
C ALA A 171 -11.62 3.73 -15.52
N LEU A 172 -11.87 4.76 -14.71
CA LEU A 172 -13.19 5.00 -14.12
C LEU A 172 -14.27 5.33 -15.15
N ARG A 173 -13.90 5.89 -16.31
CA ARG A 173 -14.84 6.20 -17.39
C ARG A 173 -15.10 5.00 -18.29
N ASP A 174 -14.05 4.33 -18.75
CA ASP A 174 -14.11 3.42 -19.90
C ASP A 174 -13.91 1.94 -19.52
N ALA A 175 -13.28 1.64 -18.37
CA ALA A 175 -13.04 0.25 -17.99
C ALA A 175 -14.32 -0.43 -17.50
N ASN A 176 -14.43 -1.72 -17.83
CA ASN A 176 -15.52 -2.56 -17.36
C ASN A 176 -15.36 -2.92 -15.87
N ASN A 177 -16.45 -3.35 -15.25
CA ASN A 177 -16.48 -3.63 -13.82
C ASN A 177 -15.52 -4.76 -13.41
N SER A 178 -15.32 -5.77 -14.26
CA SER A 178 -14.37 -6.86 -13.99
C SER A 178 -12.93 -6.39 -13.90
N LEU A 179 -12.49 -5.50 -14.80
CA LEU A 179 -11.13 -4.96 -14.81
C LEU A 179 -10.89 -4.07 -13.59
N ILE A 180 -11.86 -3.22 -13.24
CA ILE A 180 -11.77 -2.37 -12.05
C ILE A 180 -11.71 -3.22 -10.79
N CYS A 181 -12.57 -4.24 -10.67
CA CYS A 181 -12.58 -5.15 -9.54
C CYS A 181 -11.24 -5.91 -9.40
N ALA A 182 -10.62 -6.32 -10.51
CA ALA A 182 -9.31 -6.96 -10.49
C ALA A 182 -8.17 -5.99 -10.14
N LEU A 183 -8.30 -4.71 -10.50
CA LEU A 183 -7.29 -3.68 -10.24
C LEU A 183 -7.21 -3.32 -8.75
N ILE A 184 -8.34 -3.24 -8.03
CA ILE A 184 -8.39 -2.78 -6.64
C ILE A 184 -7.42 -3.56 -5.71
N PRO A 185 -7.39 -4.91 -5.67
CA PRO A 185 -6.44 -5.65 -4.84
C PRO A 185 -4.97 -5.36 -5.19
N ILE A 186 -4.67 -5.13 -6.46
CA ILE A 186 -3.32 -4.77 -6.92
C ILE A 186 -2.93 -3.40 -6.33
N LEU A 187 -3.85 -2.43 -6.33
CA LEU A 187 -3.59 -1.12 -5.73
C LEU A 187 -3.41 -1.21 -4.20
N MET A 188 -4.21 -2.03 -3.52
CA MET A 188 -4.04 -2.30 -2.09
C MET A 188 -2.65 -2.86 -1.78
N ALA A 189 -2.16 -3.82 -2.57
CA ALA A 189 -0.82 -4.39 -2.42
C ALA A 189 0.30 -3.38 -2.76
N ARG A 190 0.06 -2.47 -3.72
CA ARG A 190 1.02 -1.42 -4.08
C ARG A 190 1.15 -0.33 -3.03
N ASN A 191 0.14 -0.11 -2.19
CA ASN A 191 0.16 0.91 -1.13
C ASN A 191 1.36 0.77 -0.16
N SER A 192 1.83 -0.46 0.07
CA SER A 192 2.97 -0.79 0.94
C SER A 192 4.32 -0.90 0.22
N THR A 193 4.35 -0.91 -1.11
CA THR A 193 5.56 -1.21 -1.90
C THR A 193 6.03 -0.04 -2.80
N LEU A 194 5.70 1.20 -2.39
CA LEU A 194 6.10 2.41 -3.12
C LEU A 194 7.58 2.77 -2.91
N PHE A 195 8.14 3.49 -3.89
CA PHE A 195 9.48 4.06 -3.79
C PHE A 195 9.57 5.03 -2.59
N PRO A 196 10.63 4.98 -1.76
CA PRO A 196 10.71 5.71 -0.49
C PRO A 196 11.03 7.21 -0.68
N ASP A 197 10.12 7.94 -1.32
CA ASP A 197 10.11 9.41 -1.37
C ASP A 197 8.81 9.97 -0.77
N LYS A 198 8.93 10.86 0.21
CA LYS A 198 7.77 11.30 1.02
C LYS A 198 6.66 11.95 0.19
N ASN A 199 7.02 12.83 -0.74
CA ASN A 199 6.05 13.58 -1.55
C ASN A 199 5.40 12.65 -2.58
N TYR A 200 6.22 11.85 -3.26
CA TYR A 200 5.76 10.83 -4.20
C TYR A 200 4.80 9.84 -3.53
N MET A 201 5.19 9.27 -2.38
CA MET A 201 4.36 8.32 -1.64
C MET A 201 3.03 8.94 -1.25
N TYR A 202 3.03 10.17 -0.73
CA TYR A 202 1.79 10.86 -0.38
C TYR A 202 0.86 11.05 -1.59
N GLU A 203 1.38 11.61 -2.68
CA GLU A 203 0.59 11.89 -3.88
C GLU A 203 0.06 10.61 -4.54
N VAL A 204 0.88 9.56 -4.65
CA VAL A 204 0.44 8.27 -5.20
C VAL A 204 -0.61 7.63 -4.32
N ARG A 205 -0.39 7.53 -3.00
CA ARG A 205 -1.37 6.93 -2.09
C ARG A 205 -2.71 7.63 -2.10
N ARG A 206 -2.70 8.97 -2.16
CA ARG A 206 -3.93 9.76 -2.31
C ARG A 206 -4.74 9.33 -3.53
N ARG A 207 -4.08 9.20 -4.69
CA ARG A 207 -4.73 8.80 -5.95
C ARG A 207 -5.19 7.36 -5.96
N LEU A 208 -4.39 6.44 -5.41
CA LEU A 208 -4.80 5.04 -5.24
C LEU A 208 -6.10 4.97 -4.43
N LEU A 209 -6.14 5.73 -3.33
CA LEU A 209 -7.29 5.78 -2.44
C LEU A 209 -8.52 6.40 -3.13
N GLU A 210 -8.38 7.56 -3.74
CA GLU A 210 -9.45 8.25 -4.46
C GLU A 210 -10.05 7.35 -5.55
N PHE A 211 -9.21 6.64 -6.30
CA PHE A 211 -9.68 5.67 -7.31
C PHE A 211 -10.44 4.51 -6.68
N MET A 212 -9.95 3.92 -5.59
CA MET A 212 -10.65 2.82 -4.91
C MET A 212 -12.02 3.25 -4.39
N LEU A 213 -12.10 4.42 -3.73
CA LEU A 213 -13.36 4.96 -3.22
C LEU A 213 -14.33 5.30 -4.36
N ALA A 214 -13.86 5.92 -5.44
CA ALA A 214 -14.68 6.18 -6.62
C ALA A 214 -15.17 4.88 -7.28
N SER A 215 -14.36 3.83 -7.27
CA SER A 215 -14.72 2.51 -7.79
C SER A 215 -15.83 1.86 -6.95
N PHE A 216 -15.74 1.92 -5.61
CA PHE A 216 -16.79 1.44 -4.72
C PHE A 216 -18.08 2.27 -4.84
N GLN A 217 -17.95 3.58 -5.04
CA GLN A 217 -19.10 4.44 -5.28
C GLN A 217 -19.79 4.13 -6.61
N ARG A 218 -19.03 3.83 -7.67
CA ARG A 218 -19.57 3.43 -8.98
C ARG A 218 -20.28 2.07 -8.91
N SER A 219 -19.70 1.11 -8.18
CA SER A 219 -20.22 -0.25 -8.07
C SER A 219 -20.04 -0.80 -6.64
N PRO A 220 -21.06 -0.62 -5.76
CA PRO A 220 -21.02 -1.11 -4.37
C PRO A 220 -20.70 -2.60 -4.24
N ASP A 221 -21.19 -3.42 -5.17
CA ASP A 221 -21.00 -4.88 -5.20
C ASP A 221 -19.53 -5.31 -5.12
N PHE A 222 -18.59 -4.45 -5.55
CA PHE A 222 -17.15 -4.71 -5.42
C PHE A 222 -16.72 -4.97 -3.98
N ILE A 223 -17.38 -4.37 -2.99
CA ILE A 223 -17.05 -4.61 -1.58
C ILE A 223 -17.36 -6.06 -1.20
N ALA A 224 -18.48 -6.60 -1.68
CA ALA A 224 -18.84 -7.99 -1.44
C ALA A 224 -17.90 -8.95 -2.18
N LEU A 225 -17.55 -8.64 -3.44
CA LEU A 225 -16.62 -9.44 -4.24
C LEU A 225 -15.19 -9.43 -3.67
N LEU A 226 -14.76 -8.29 -3.11
CA LEU A 226 -13.43 -8.09 -2.57
C LEU A 226 -13.38 -8.24 -1.04
N LYS A 227 -14.37 -8.88 -0.43
CA LYS A 227 -14.47 -9.06 1.03
C LYS A 227 -13.17 -9.60 1.64
N LYS A 228 -12.56 -10.62 1.01
CA LYS A 228 -11.33 -11.25 1.50
C LYS A 228 -10.13 -10.29 1.45
N PRO A 229 -9.78 -9.70 0.30
CA PRO A 229 -8.75 -8.65 0.24
C PRO A 229 -8.98 -7.50 1.23
N ILE A 230 -10.23 -7.09 1.45
CA ILE A 230 -10.57 -6.03 2.42
C ILE A 230 -10.25 -6.48 3.85
N VAL A 231 -10.73 -7.66 4.26
CA VAL A 231 -10.50 -8.22 5.60
C VAL A 231 -9.02 -8.42 5.86
N ASP A 232 -8.26 -8.94 4.89
CA ASP A 232 -6.81 -9.11 5.01
C ASP A 232 -6.12 -7.75 5.30
N ARG A 233 -6.53 -6.67 4.62
CA ARG A 233 -5.99 -5.32 4.85
C ARG A 233 -6.43 -4.69 6.16
N LEU A 234 -7.62 -5.02 6.66
CA LEU A 234 -8.08 -4.59 7.99
C LEU A 234 -7.27 -5.27 9.10
N GLY A 235 -6.88 -6.55 8.92
CA GLY A 235 -6.02 -7.26 9.87
C GLY A 235 -4.62 -6.66 10.01
N GLU A 236 -4.08 -6.08 8.93
CA GLU A 236 -2.76 -5.43 8.92
C GLU A 236 -2.77 -3.96 9.41
N ALA A 237 -3.90 -3.45 9.89
CA ALA A 237 -4.08 -2.02 10.16
C ALA A 237 -3.12 -1.43 11.20
N TYR A 238 -2.55 -2.26 12.07
CA TYR A 238 -1.65 -1.84 13.16
C TYR A 238 -0.16 -1.93 12.83
N ASP A 239 0.19 -2.51 11.68
CA ASP A 239 1.59 -2.71 11.28
C ASP A 239 2.30 -1.39 10.99
N SER A 240 1.61 -0.46 10.32
CA SER A 240 2.17 0.83 9.89
C SER A 240 1.09 1.91 9.74
N PRO A 241 1.41 3.20 9.91
CA PRO A 241 0.42 4.28 9.80
C PRO A 241 -0.21 4.36 8.40
N GLU A 242 0.51 3.96 7.37
CA GLU A 242 0.01 3.89 5.99
C GLU A 242 -1.03 2.80 5.79
N LYS A 243 -0.82 1.64 6.44
CA LYS A 243 -1.79 0.55 6.47
C LYS A 243 -3.01 0.93 7.31
N THR A 244 -2.81 1.66 8.42
CA THR A 244 -3.91 2.24 9.19
C THR A 244 -4.77 3.16 8.34
N GLU A 245 -4.17 4.07 7.55
CA GLU A 245 -4.93 4.99 6.70
C GLU A 245 -5.73 4.24 5.63
N LEU A 246 -5.16 3.22 5.00
CA LEU A 246 -5.90 2.37 4.07
C LEU A 246 -7.07 1.66 4.78
N ALA A 247 -6.83 1.07 5.94
CA ALA A 247 -7.85 0.35 6.71
C ALA A 247 -9.02 1.26 7.12
N LEU A 248 -8.75 2.52 7.50
CA LEU A 248 -9.79 3.51 7.80
C LEU A 248 -10.74 3.70 6.62
N GLN A 249 -10.18 3.83 5.42
CA GLN A 249 -10.96 4.12 4.23
C GLN A 249 -11.74 2.91 3.74
N LEU A 250 -11.17 1.71 3.85
CA LEU A 250 -11.88 0.47 3.59
C LEU A 250 -13.02 0.25 4.60
N CYS A 251 -12.78 0.55 5.88
CA CYS A 251 -13.80 0.49 6.92
C CYS A 251 -14.96 1.48 6.64
N TRP A 252 -14.64 2.70 6.24
CA TRP A 252 -15.64 3.67 5.80
C TRP A 252 -16.44 3.16 4.60
N ALA A 253 -15.77 2.64 3.56
CA ALA A 253 -16.43 2.14 2.36
C ALA A 253 -17.37 0.96 2.66
N VAL A 254 -16.94 0.03 3.52
CA VAL A 254 -17.78 -1.10 3.99
C VAL A 254 -19.06 -0.59 4.66
N GLY A 255 -18.95 0.42 5.53
CA GLY A 255 -20.11 1.02 6.20
C GLY A 255 -21.01 1.80 5.23
N GLU A 256 -20.43 2.67 4.41
CA GLU A 256 -21.17 3.55 3.49
C GLU A 256 -22.02 2.78 2.47
N HIS A 257 -21.49 1.67 1.98
CA HIS A 257 -22.11 0.87 0.93
C HIS A 257 -22.77 -0.40 1.46
N GLY A 258 -23.00 -0.50 2.77
CA GLY A 258 -23.72 -1.64 3.36
C GLY A 258 -23.06 -3.00 3.08
N GLY A 259 -21.72 -3.06 3.02
CA GLY A 259 -20.99 -4.31 2.77
C GLY A 259 -21.18 -4.89 1.36
N GLY A 260 -21.60 -4.08 0.40
CA GLY A 260 -21.84 -4.48 -0.98
C GLY A 260 -23.28 -4.31 -1.45
N GLY A 261 -24.18 -3.82 -0.60
CA GLY A 261 -25.59 -3.58 -0.94
C GLY A 261 -26.55 -4.67 -0.45
N GLY A 262 -27.85 -4.47 -0.71
CA GLY A 262 -28.93 -5.28 -0.13
C GLY A 262 -28.97 -6.74 -0.56
N SER A 263 -28.42 -7.06 -1.74
CA SER A 263 -28.30 -8.41 -2.27
C SER A 263 -27.20 -9.24 -1.59
N HIS A 264 -26.23 -8.60 -0.92
CA HIS A 264 -25.00 -9.23 -0.45
C HIS A 264 -24.97 -9.47 1.08
N LYS A 265 -26.06 -10.01 1.63
CA LYS A 265 -26.21 -10.23 3.09
C LYS A 265 -25.11 -11.07 3.71
N ASP A 266 -24.70 -12.17 3.05
CA ASP A 266 -23.67 -13.05 3.59
C ASP A 266 -22.29 -12.37 3.64
N ALA A 267 -21.94 -11.61 2.60
CA ALA A 267 -20.71 -10.83 2.59
C ALA A 267 -20.74 -9.73 3.67
N ALA A 268 -21.87 -9.04 3.84
CA ALA A 268 -22.04 -8.04 4.89
C ALA A 268 -21.90 -8.65 6.30
N ARG A 269 -22.38 -9.88 6.51
CA ARG A 269 -22.22 -10.61 7.78
C ARG A 269 -20.77 -10.94 8.06
N GLU A 270 -20.04 -11.49 7.08
CA GLU A 270 -18.60 -11.79 7.25
C GLU A 270 -17.75 -10.52 7.48
N LEU A 271 -18.07 -9.43 6.78
CA LEU A 271 -17.43 -8.13 6.99
C LEU A 271 -17.72 -7.60 8.39
N PHE A 272 -18.97 -7.72 8.86
CA PHE A 272 -19.37 -7.36 10.22
C PHE A 272 -18.58 -8.18 11.25
N GLU A 273 -18.46 -9.50 11.05
CA GLU A 273 -17.70 -10.39 11.94
C GLU A 273 -16.23 -9.97 12.04
N SER A 274 -15.62 -9.62 10.92
CA SER A 274 -14.24 -9.14 10.86
C SER A 274 -14.07 -7.80 11.61
N LEU A 275 -15.02 -6.86 11.45
CA LEU A 275 -15.03 -5.59 12.17
C LEU A 275 -15.27 -5.78 13.67
N GLU A 276 -16.15 -6.71 14.05
CA GLU A 276 -16.44 -7.05 15.44
C GLU A 276 -15.23 -7.69 16.12
N LEU A 277 -14.52 -8.59 15.41
CA LEU A 277 -13.28 -9.19 15.90
C LEU A 277 -12.23 -8.12 16.19
N LEU A 278 -11.99 -7.23 15.22
CA LEU A 278 -11.05 -6.11 15.37
C LEU A 278 -11.46 -5.22 16.56
N LEU A 279 -12.76 -4.95 16.75
CA LEU A 279 -13.25 -4.21 17.92
C LEU A 279 -12.91 -4.91 19.24
N TYR A 280 -13.14 -6.23 19.35
CA TYR A 280 -12.92 -6.98 20.59
C TYR A 280 -11.45 -7.24 20.91
N GLU A 281 -10.60 -7.48 19.91
CA GLU A 281 -9.15 -7.61 20.11
C GLU A 281 -8.61 -6.35 20.80
N ASN A 282 -9.02 -5.18 20.31
CA ASN A 282 -8.59 -3.90 20.86
C ASN A 282 -9.12 -3.62 22.27
N LEU A 283 -10.38 -3.96 22.56
CA LEU A 283 -10.92 -3.86 23.92
C LEU A 283 -10.19 -4.78 24.91
N SER A 284 -9.68 -5.93 24.44
CA SER A 284 -8.95 -6.90 25.24
C SER A 284 -7.50 -6.47 25.47
N SER A 285 -6.84 -5.94 24.43
CA SER A 285 -5.48 -5.37 24.55
C SER A 285 -5.43 -4.18 25.52
N SER A 286 -6.48 -3.35 25.58
CA SER A 286 -6.58 -2.29 26.59
C SER A 286 -6.67 -2.81 28.03
N ARG A 287 -7.12 -4.05 28.25
CA ARG A 287 -7.11 -4.69 29.59
C ARG A 287 -5.74 -5.22 30.00
N LEU A 288 -4.95 -5.69 29.03
CA LEU A 288 -3.62 -6.26 29.25
C LEU A 288 -2.50 -5.20 29.26
N GLY A 289 -2.75 -4.01 28.71
CA GLY A 289 -1.79 -2.90 28.58
C GLY A 289 -1.40 -2.18 29.88
N LEU A 290 -1.87 -2.62 31.05
CA LEU A 290 -1.54 -2.02 32.36
C LEU A 290 -0.10 -2.30 32.87
N ARG A 291 0.79 -2.92 32.07
CA ARG A 291 2.11 -3.37 32.56
C ARG A 291 3.35 -2.91 31.76
N GLN A 292 3.25 -1.93 30.87
CA GLN A 292 4.48 -1.40 30.23
C GLN A 292 4.35 0.06 29.78
N GLU A 293 4.02 0.95 30.72
CA GLU A 293 4.21 2.40 30.52
C GLU A 293 5.62 2.80 30.98
N SER A 294 6.63 2.46 30.19
CA SER A 294 7.93 3.13 30.28
C SER A 294 8.70 3.00 28.98
N ILE A 295 9.27 4.12 28.54
CA ILE A 295 10.12 4.36 27.35
C ILE A 295 9.33 4.83 26.10
N ASN A 296 9.28 6.16 25.92
CA ASN A 296 8.68 6.97 24.81
C ASN A 296 7.17 7.30 24.88
N SER A 297 6.84 8.39 25.58
CA SER A 297 5.47 8.94 25.71
C SER A 297 4.85 9.38 24.37
N ASP A 298 5.65 9.93 23.45
CA ASP A 298 5.09 10.62 22.28
C ASP A 298 4.69 9.64 21.17
N SER A 299 5.51 8.62 20.93
CA SER A 299 5.19 7.55 19.97
C SER A 299 4.06 6.65 20.47
N SER A 300 3.98 6.42 21.79
CA SER A 300 2.88 5.66 22.39
C SER A 300 1.56 6.44 22.34
N ASN A 301 1.57 7.76 22.56
CA ASN A 301 0.39 8.61 22.40
C ASN A 301 -0.10 8.68 20.94
N PHE A 302 0.81 8.78 19.96
CA PHE A 302 0.44 8.76 18.54
C PHE A 302 -0.21 7.42 18.13
N ARG A 303 0.33 6.29 18.60
CA ARG A 303 -0.24 4.95 18.37
C ARG A 303 -1.60 4.79 19.05
N LYS A 304 -1.74 5.20 20.32
CA LYS A 304 -3.03 5.20 21.03
C LYS A 304 -4.08 6.07 20.30
N SER A 305 -3.68 7.24 19.79
CA SER A 305 -4.58 8.13 19.04
C SER A 305 -5.01 7.55 17.69
N SER A 306 -4.09 6.99 16.90
CA SER A 306 -4.41 6.32 15.63
C SER A 306 -5.32 5.10 15.82
N GLN A 307 -5.07 4.30 16.86
CA GLN A 307 -5.93 3.19 17.27
C GLN A 307 -7.34 3.65 17.62
N SER A 308 -7.48 4.71 18.41
CA SER A 308 -8.81 5.27 18.75
C SER A 308 -9.57 5.77 17.52
N ARG A 309 -8.86 6.35 16.54
CA ARG A 309 -9.43 6.80 15.26
C ARG A 309 -9.92 5.61 14.44
N LEU A 310 -9.16 4.52 14.39
CA LEU A 310 -9.60 3.28 13.73
C LEU A 310 -10.84 2.68 14.39
N LEU A 311 -10.84 2.55 15.71
CA LEU A 311 -12.02 2.06 16.45
C LEU A 311 -13.26 2.92 16.21
N CYS A 312 -13.07 4.24 16.12
CA CYS A 312 -14.14 5.17 15.80
C CYS A 312 -14.75 4.89 14.41
N PHE A 313 -13.93 4.54 13.41
CA PHE A 313 -14.40 4.14 12.08
C PHE A 313 -15.10 2.77 12.12
N VAL A 314 -14.53 1.81 12.84
CA VAL A 314 -15.09 0.46 13.00
C VAL A 314 -16.47 0.50 13.64
N ILE A 315 -16.64 1.29 14.71
CA ILE A 315 -17.93 1.52 15.36
C ILE A 315 -18.94 2.15 14.39
N THR A 316 -18.53 3.15 13.59
CA THR A 316 -19.40 3.74 12.57
C THR A 316 -19.76 2.73 11.48
N ALA A 317 -18.83 1.91 11.02
CA ALA A 317 -19.09 0.90 10.00
C ALA A 317 -20.04 -0.19 10.51
N ILE A 318 -19.83 -0.69 11.74
CA ILE A 318 -20.75 -1.62 12.43
C ILE A 318 -22.15 -1.02 12.50
N ALA A 319 -22.26 0.27 12.89
CA ALA A 319 -23.53 0.93 13.00
C ALA A 319 -24.24 1.07 11.65
N LYS A 320 -23.53 1.57 10.62
CA LYS A 320 -24.08 1.69 9.26
C LYS A 320 -24.48 0.34 8.67
N LEU A 321 -23.66 -0.70 8.83
CA LEU A 321 -23.98 -2.07 8.38
C LEU A 321 -25.25 -2.59 9.07
N ALA A 322 -25.43 -2.35 10.37
CA ALA A 322 -26.60 -2.77 11.11
C ALA A 322 -27.87 -1.98 10.76
N THR A 323 -27.73 -0.70 10.42
CA THR A 323 -28.82 0.13 9.90
C THR A 323 -29.26 -0.36 8.51
N TYR A 324 -28.30 -0.73 7.67
CA TYR A 324 -28.56 -1.23 6.32
C TYR A 324 -29.12 -2.67 6.33
N HIS A 325 -28.49 -3.58 7.09
CA HIS A 325 -28.87 -4.99 7.25
C HIS A 325 -29.42 -5.23 8.66
N ARG A 326 -30.74 -5.09 8.82
CA ARG A 326 -31.42 -5.13 10.13
C ARG A 326 -31.20 -6.41 10.94
N GLU A 327 -30.84 -7.52 10.29
CA GLU A 327 -30.47 -8.78 10.95
C GLU A 327 -29.22 -8.66 11.83
N LEU A 328 -28.34 -7.72 11.54
CA LEU A 328 -27.11 -7.47 12.31
C LEU A 328 -27.35 -6.55 13.53
N LEU A 329 -28.53 -5.92 13.62
CA LEU A 329 -28.82 -4.90 14.64
C LEU A 329 -28.69 -5.40 16.09
N PRO A 330 -29.22 -6.58 16.48
CA PRO A 330 -29.05 -7.08 17.85
C PRO A 330 -27.58 -7.29 18.20
N ARG A 331 -26.79 -7.80 17.25
CA ARG A 331 -25.36 -8.06 17.41
C ARG A 331 -24.57 -6.77 17.53
N ALA A 332 -24.88 -5.76 16.71
CA ALA A 332 -24.30 -4.43 16.79
C ALA A 332 -24.56 -3.76 18.14
N ARG A 333 -25.79 -3.83 18.66
CA ARG A 333 -26.12 -3.30 20.01
C ARG A 333 -25.30 -3.97 21.11
N VAL A 334 -25.08 -5.29 21.02
CA VAL A 334 -24.21 -6.01 21.97
C VAL A 334 -22.77 -5.55 21.87
N ALA A 335 -22.22 -5.46 20.66
CA ALA A 335 -20.84 -5.04 20.41
C ALA A 335 -20.58 -3.62 20.92
N LEU A 336 -21.41 -2.64 20.52
CA LEU A 336 -21.30 -1.25 20.98
C LEU A 336 -21.59 -1.13 22.48
N GLY A 337 -22.52 -1.92 23.02
CA GLY A 337 -22.81 -1.98 24.45
C GLY A 337 -21.60 -2.42 25.27
N LYS A 338 -20.82 -3.38 24.78
CA LYS A 338 -19.56 -3.79 25.42
C LYS A 338 -18.52 -2.67 25.41
N VAL A 339 -18.41 -1.91 24.32
CA VAL A 339 -17.52 -0.73 24.24
C VAL A 339 -17.95 0.34 25.24
N ALA A 340 -19.23 0.71 25.24
CA ALA A 340 -19.77 1.75 26.13
C ALA A 340 -19.66 1.39 27.63
N ARG A 341 -19.71 0.09 27.96
CA ARG A 341 -19.46 -0.40 29.32
C ARG A 341 -17.97 -0.54 29.66
N SER A 342 -17.09 -0.59 28.67
CA SER A 342 -15.64 -0.62 28.91
C SER A 342 -15.15 0.77 29.33
N ARG A 343 -14.75 0.92 30.60
CA ARG A 343 -14.19 2.16 31.16
C ARG A 343 -12.75 2.47 30.69
N ILE A 344 -12.24 1.69 29.74
CA ILE A 344 -10.83 1.65 29.32
C ILE A 344 -10.65 2.21 27.90
N SER A 345 -11.76 2.58 27.24
CA SER A 345 -11.73 3.14 25.89
C SER A 345 -11.49 4.64 25.93
N ASP A 346 -10.77 5.16 24.94
CA ASP A 346 -10.61 6.61 24.72
C ASP A 346 -12.00 7.28 24.71
N SER A 347 -12.12 8.45 25.34
CA SER A 347 -13.35 9.24 25.42
C SER A 347 -14.09 9.38 24.07
N ARG A 348 -13.35 9.47 22.95
CA ARG A 348 -13.89 9.57 21.59
C ARG A 348 -14.60 8.30 21.16
N VAL A 349 -13.97 7.15 21.44
CA VAL A 349 -14.48 5.81 21.11
C VAL A 349 -15.71 5.51 21.95
N TRP A 350 -15.63 5.79 23.26
CA TRP A 350 -16.75 5.64 24.18
C TRP A 350 -17.96 6.48 23.79
N ARG A 351 -17.75 7.77 23.52
CA ARG A 351 -18.82 8.70 23.14
C ARG A 351 -19.50 8.23 21.87
N ARG A 352 -18.73 7.89 20.84
CA ARG A 352 -19.27 7.40 19.57
C ARG A 352 -20.09 6.12 19.72
N ALA A 353 -19.62 5.16 20.52
CA ALA A 353 -20.38 3.94 20.80
C ALA A 353 -21.70 4.26 21.53
N ARG A 354 -21.67 5.18 22.50
CA ARG A 354 -22.87 5.58 23.25
C ARG A 354 -23.88 6.32 22.37
N ASP A 355 -23.41 7.23 21.51
CA ASP A 355 -24.26 7.99 20.60
C ASP A 355 -24.98 7.06 19.61
N TYR A 356 -24.27 6.09 19.02
CA TYR A 356 -24.89 5.13 18.11
C TYR A 356 -25.78 4.11 18.81
N LEU A 357 -25.50 3.73 20.06
CA LEU A 357 -26.42 2.91 20.84
C LEU A 357 -27.76 3.61 21.05
N GLY A 358 -27.73 4.89 21.43
CA GLY A 358 -28.94 5.69 21.58
C GLY A 358 -29.65 5.91 20.26
N LEU A 359 -28.90 6.17 19.18
CA LEU A 359 -29.46 6.32 17.84
C LEU A 359 -30.16 5.03 17.36
N MET A 360 -29.61 3.86 17.68
CA MET A 360 -30.19 2.55 17.34
C MET A 360 -31.48 2.22 18.11
N ASP A 361 -31.89 3.01 19.11
CA ASP A 361 -33.21 2.89 19.75
C ASP A 361 -34.33 3.44 18.87
N ASP A 362 -34.02 4.35 17.94
CA ASP A 362 -34.95 4.88 16.95
C ASP A 362 -34.51 4.50 15.52
N PRO A 363 -35.09 3.43 14.93
CA PRO A 363 -34.73 2.99 13.60
C PRO A 363 -34.95 4.02 12.49
N ALA A 364 -35.91 4.93 12.63
CA ALA A 364 -36.23 5.92 11.60
C ALA A 364 -35.17 7.03 11.57
N ILE A 365 -34.81 7.55 12.75
CA ILE A 365 -33.73 8.54 12.88
C ILE A 365 -32.39 7.89 12.51
N CYS A 366 -32.16 6.65 12.95
CA CYS A 366 -30.95 5.91 12.60
C CYS A 366 -30.77 5.74 11.09
N LEU A 367 -31.83 5.39 10.35
CA LEU A 367 -31.79 5.30 8.89
C LEU A 367 -31.58 6.67 8.23
N SER A 368 -32.15 7.73 8.78
CA SER A 368 -31.96 9.10 8.27
C SER A 368 -30.52 9.60 8.42
N VAL A 369 -29.84 9.21 9.52
CA VAL A 369 -28.48 9.67 9.84
C VAL A 369 -27.38 8.75 9.30
N LEU A 370 -27.60 7.43 9.36
CA LEU A 370 -26.62 6.40 9.01
C LEU A 370 -26.97 5.63 7.74
N GLY A 371 -28.14 5.88 7.15
CA GLY A 371 -28.54 5.25 5.91
C GLY A 371 -27.67 5.65 4.73
N PRO A 372 -27.79 4.91 3.61
CA PRO A 372 -26.99 5.15 2.43
C PRO A 372 -27.27 6.56 1.87
N SER A 373 -26.21 7.32 1.59
CA SER A 373 -26.30 8.69 1.07
C SER A 373 -26.93 8.77 -0.33
N ARG A 374 -27.03 7.64 -1.05
CA ARG A 374 -27.69 7.53 -2.35
C ARG A 374 -28.58 6.27 -2.36
N PRO A 375 -29.84 6.38 -2.80
CA PRO A 375 -30.68 5.19 -2.98
C PRO A 375 -30.06 4.30 -4.06
N SER A 376 -29.93 3.02 -3.77
CA SER A 376 -29.62 2.01 -4.79
C SER A 376 -30.70 2.05 -5.86
N HIS A 377 -30.30 2.03 -7.14
CA HIS A 377 -31.22 1.96 -8.28
C HIS A 377 -32.28 0.88 -8.02
N GLY A 378 -33.53 1.30 -7.79
CA GLY A 378 -34.68 0.41 -7.65
C GLY A 378 -35.34 0.34 -6.26
N TYR A 379 -34.80 0.95 -5.20
CA TYR A 379 -35.53 1.05 -3.92
C TYR A 379 -36.08 2.46 -3.70
N PRO A 380 -37.42 2.64 -3.59
CA PRO A 380 -37.99 3.93 -3.20
C PRO A 380 -37.45 4.31 -1.82
N HIS A 381 -37.24 5.62 -1.60
CA HIS A 381 -36.98 6.15 -0.27
C HIS A 381 -38.01 5.56 0.70
N ASN A 382 -37.54 4.92 1.77
CA ASN A 382 -38.43 4.46 2.81
C ASN A 382 -39.18 5.69 3.36
N PRO A 383 -40.50 5.62 3.56
CA PRO A 383 -41.25 6.73 4.14
C PRO A 383 -40.65 7.07 5.52
N GLY A 384 -40.15 8.29 5.68
CA GLY A 384 -39.47 8.77 6.89
C GLY A 384 -37.97 9.09 6.75
N THR A 385 -37.34 8.81 5.61
CA THR A 385 -35.96 9.26 5.36
C THR A 385 -35.95 10.75 5.03
N VAL A 386 -35.37 11.59 5.91
CA VAL A 386 -35.20 13.02 5.66
C VAL A 386 -34.06 13.21 4.66
N ASN A 387 -34.36 13.78 3.49
CA ASN A 387 -33.33 14.20 2.55
C ASN A 387 -32.63 15.46 3.07
N TRP A 388 -31.58 15.28 3.88
CA TRP A 388 -30.83 16.41 4.46
C TRP A 388 -30.15 17.31 3.41
N ASN A 389 -29.95 16.84 2.17
CA ASN A 389 -29.45 17.67 1.07
C ASN A 389 -30.49 18.73 0.62
N ASP A 390 -31.79 18.49 0.85
CA ASP A 390 -32.87 19.48 0.69
C ASP A 390 -33.14 20.28 1.97
N GLY A 391 -32.47 19.98 3.09
CA GLY A 391 -32.72 20.61 4.40
C GLY A 391 -32.39 22.10 4.45
N GLY A 392 -31.62 22.62 3.48
CA GLY A 392 -31.39 24.05 3.30
C GLY A 392 -32.48 24.79 2.52
N THR A 393 -33.34 24.06 1.79
CA THR A 393 -34.34 24.64 0.87
C THR A 393 -35.78 24.36 1.30
N LYS A 394 -36.02 23.30 2.10
CA LYS A 394 -37.35 22.94 2.61
C LYS A 394 -37.37 22.91 4.13
N MET A 395 -38.05 23.89 4.74
CA MET A 395 -38.36 23.90 6.16
C MET A 395 -39.75 23.28 6.36
N ILE A 396 -39.81 22.06 6.87
CA ILE A 396 -41.08 21.52 7.39
C ILE A 396 -41.25 22.10 8.80
N ALA A 397 -41.87 23.26 8.88
CA ALA A 397 -42.33 23.81 10.16
C ALA A 397 -43.83 23.59 10.29
N HIS A 398 -44.26 23.08 11.44
CA HIS A 398 -45.62 23.30 11.90
C HIS A 398 -45.77 24.78 12.24
N ILE A 399 -46.08 25.60 11.24
CA ILE A 399 -46.41 27.02 11.43
C ILE A 399 -47.78 27.06 12.12
N PRO A 400 -47.90 27.67 13.31
CA PRO A 400 -49.19 27.85 13.95
C PRO A 400 -50.14 28.65 13.05
N PHE A 401 -51.35 28.14 12.81
CA PHE A 401 -52.34 28.71 11.90
C PHE A 401 -52.64 30.20 12.11
N TYR A 402 -52.46 30.74 13.32
CA TYR A 402 -52.74 32.14 13.62
C TYR A 402 -51.74 33.14 12.99
N ILE A 403 -50.61 32.68 12.44
CA ILE A 403 -49.66 33.53 11.71
C ILE A 403 -50.06 33.68 10.23
N LEU A 404 -50.85 32.74 9.70
CA LEU A 404 -51.40 32.77 8.35
C LEU A 404 -52.72 33.54 8.39
N GLY A 405 -52.66 34.86 8.20
CA GLY A 405 -53.87 35.67 8.05
C GLY A 405 -54.77 35.10 6.95
N GLU A 406 -55.95 34.61 7.35
CA GLU A 406 -57.12 34.23 6.54
C GLU A 406 -56.85 33.87 5.06
N GLN A 407 -55.99 32.90 4.77
CA GLN A 407 -55.94 32.27 3.46
C GLN A 407 -56.60 30.90 3.52
N GLU A 408 -57.76 30.78 2.88
CA GLU A 408 -58.52 29.53 2.75
C GLU A 408 -57.85 28.59 1.74
N GLY A 409 -57.47 27.39 2.20
CA GLY A 409 -56.95 26.30 1.37
C GLY A 409 -56.56 25.07 2.21
N PRO A 410 -56.55 23.84 1.64
CA PRO A 410 -56.17 22.63 2.37
C PRO A 410 -54.72 22.69 2.87
N PRO A 411 -54.37 21.99 3.97
CA PRO A 411 -53.15 22.23 4.77
C PRO A 411 -51.83 21.79 4.10
N PHE A 412 -51.84 21.47 2.81
CA PHE A 412 -50.70 20.93 2.06
C PHE A 412 -50.15 21.96 1.09
N HIS A 413 -49.57 23.03 1.64
CA HIS A 413 -48.73 23.93 0.86
C HIS A 413 -47.28 23.75 1.32
N ASP A 414 -46.42 23.25 0.43
CA ASP A 414 -44.96 23.32 0.59
C ASP A 414 -44.59 24.80 0.56
N PHE A 415 -44.40 25.43 1.72
CA PHE A 415 -44.02 26.84 1.80
C PHE A 415 -42.54 27.03 1.45
N SER A 416 -42.25 28.07 0.67
CA SER A 416 -40.88 28.50 0.38
C SER A 416 -40.49 29.67 1.30
N PHE A 417 -39.19 29.82 1.60
CA PHE A 417 -38.67 30.97 2.38
C PHE A 417 -39.16 32.37 1.93
N PRO A 418 -39.31 32.67 0.63
CA PRO A 418 -39.85 33.96 0.19
C PRO A 418 -41.34 34.20 0.50
N ASP A 419 -42.11 33.17 0.88
CA ASP A 419 -43.52 33.31 1.26
C ASP A 419 -43.68 33.80 2.71
N ILE A 420 -42.67 33.59 3.56
CA ILE A 420 -42.70 33.89 5.00
C ILE A 420 -42.04 35.24 5.31
N LEU A 421 -41.09 35.68 4.49
CA LEU A 421 -40.36 36.92 4.71
C LEU A 421 -41.03 38.08 3.95
N PRO A 422 -41.41 39.19 4.63
CA PRO A 422 -41.95 40.34 3.94
C PRO A 422 -40.88 40.87 2.97
N ARG A 423 -41.21 40.91 1.68
CA ARG A 423 -40.38 41.56 0.66
C ARG A 423 -40.08 42.98 1.14
N ARG A 424 -38.80 43.26 1.43
CA ARG A 424 -38.35 44.64 1.66
C ARG A 424 -38.69 45.45 0.41
N ARG A 425 -39.54 46.46 0.58
CA ARG A 425 -39.75 47.53 -0.41
C ARG A 425 -38.53 48.44 -0.44
#